data_AF-A0A528WVC1-F1
#
_entry.id   AF-A0A528WVC1-F1
#
_cell.length_a   1.000
_cell.length_b   1.000
_cell.length_c   1.000
_cell.angle_alpha   90.00
_cell.angle_beta   90.00
_cell.angle_gamma   90.00
#
_symmetry.space_group_name_H-M   'P 1'
#
loop_
_entity.id
_entity.type
_entity.pdbx_description
1 polymer ?
#
loop_
_entity_poly.entity_id
_entity_poly.type
_entity_poly.pdbx_seq_one_letter_code
_entity_poly.pdbx_strand_id
1 'polypeptide(L)'
;MTNVLSWKRNRPRLKGAVVLARRPGENGFVGLIETSLFMNWSPTRVRFWWTDIIRDAAFGITIDVDGMRDAEAHARHCRAKHPNWEITVWDAHDENLPISIDWNAWAEADDKYSHRNPTFAMRE
;
A
#
# COMPACT_ATOMS: atom_id res chain seq x y z
N MET A 1 4.01 26.94 9.58
CA MET A 1 3.05 26.05 8.89
C MET A 1 3.87 25.16 7.96
N THR A 2 4.17 23.94 8.39
CA THR A 2 4.94 22.98 7.60
C THR A 2 4.10 22.59 6.39
N ASN A 3 4.68 22.73 5.20
CA ASN A 3 4.00 22.60 3.92
C ASN A 3 3.47 21.15 3.76
N VAL A 4 2.22 20.90 4.15
CA VAL A 4 1.55 19.59 4.10
C VAL A 4 1.55 19.02 2.67
N LEU A 5 1.67 19.88 1.67
CA LEU A 5 1.81 19.52 0.25
C LEU A 5 3.20 18.96 -0.12
N SER A 6 4.24 19.19 0.69
CA SER A 6 5.61 18.75 0.37
C SER A 6 5.93 17.31 0.79
N TRP A 7 5.38 16.84 1.91
CA TRP A 7 5.71 15.50 2.42
C TRP A 7 4.96 14.40 1.67
N LYS A 8 3.71 14.64 1.24
CA LYS A 8 2.90 13.69 0.47
C LYS A 8 3.50 13.40 -0.91
N ARG A 9 4.01 14.43 -1.59
CA ARG A 9 4.75 14.30 -2.85
C ARG A 9 6.12 13.63 -2.69
N ASN A 10 6.64 13.54 -1.46
CA ASN A 10 7.91 12.87 -1.14
C ASN A 10 7.73 11.41 -0.69
N ARG A 11 6.50 10.95 -0.37
CA ARG A 11 6.23 9.54 -0.01
C ARG A 11 6.67 8.51 -1.05
N PRO A 12 6.61 8.78 -2.37
CA PRO A 12 7.21 7.91 -3.38
C PRO A 12 8.74 7.80 -3.32
N ARG A 13 9.40 8.42 -2.32
CA ARG A 13 10.83 8.24 -2.04
C ARG A 13 11.06 7.54 -0.69
N LEU A 14 10.00 7.21 0.03
CA LEU A 14 10.07 6.48 1.29
C LEU A 14 10.02 4.98 1.00
N LYS A 15 10.70 4.19 1.82
CA LYS A 15 10.56 2.74 1.77
C LYS A 15 9.12 2.36 2.07
N GLY A 16 8.60 1.42 1.31
CA GLY A 16 7.25 0.92 1.50
C GLY A 16 7.01 -0.36 0.75
N ALA A 17 5.84 -0.92 1.00
CA ALA A 17 5.45 -2.21 0.47
C ALA A 17 4.07 -2.15 -0.16
N VAL A 18 3.83 -3.09 -1.06
CA VAL A 18 2.50 -3.42 -1.57
C VAL A 18 2.25 -4.91 -1.40
N VAL A 19 0.98 -5.30 -1.25
CA VAL A 19 0.56 -6.69 -1.22
C VAL A 19 -0.20 -6.98 -2.50
N LEU A 20 0.33 -7.93 -3.27
CA LEU A 20 -0.27 -8.41 -4.51
C LEU A 20 -0.70 -9.86 -4.35
N ALA A 21 -1.78 -10.23 -5.02
CA ALA A 21 -2.20 -11.62 -5.12
C ALA A 21 -2.44 -12.03 -6.57
N ARG A 22 -2.22 -13.29 -6.86
CA ARG A 22 -2.63 -13.95 -8.11
C ARG A 22 -3.50 -15.14 -7.75
N ARG A 23 -4.70 -15.19 -8.35
CA ARG A 23 -5.66 -16.27 -8.09
C ARG A 23 -5.28 -17.53 -8.90
N PRO A 24 -5.67 -18.73 -8.44
CA PRO A 24 -5.46 -19.95 -9.20
C PRO A 24 -5.98 -19.83 -10.63
N GLY A 25 -5.11 -20.03 -11.61
CA GLY A 25 -5.46 -19.98 -13.03
C GLY A 25 -5.63 -18.58 -13.63
N GLU A 26 -5.45 -17.51 -12.85
CA GLU A 26 -5.38 -16.14 -13.38
C GLU A 26 -3.92 -15.78 -13.70
N ASN A 27 -3.71 -15.07 -14.81
CA ASN A 27 -2.37 -14.62 -15.23
C ASN A 27 -1.98 -13.26 -14.64
N GLY A 28 -2.96 -12.47 -14.19
CA GLY A 28 -2.75 -11.12 -13.65
C GLY A 28 -2.65 -11.10 -12.13
N PHE A 29 -1.93 -10.10 -11.62
CA PHE A 29 -1.95 -9.76 -10.20
C PHE A 29 -3.12 -8.82 -9.89
N VAL A 30 -3.63 -8.89 -8.66
CA VAL A 30 -4.58 -7.96 -8.08
C VAL A 30 -3.97 -7.37 -6.80
N GLY A 31 -4.19 -6.09 -6.58
CA GLY A 31 -3.72 -5.41 -5.38
C GLY A 31 -4.68 -5.60 -4.20
N LEU A 32 -4.11 -5.69 -3.00
CA LEU A 32 -4.88 -5.64 -1.77
C LEU A 32 -5.24 -4.19 -1.45
N ILE A 33 -6.50 -3.94 -1.13
CA ILE A 33 -7.04 -2.62 -0.83
C ILE A 33 -7.78 -2.60 0.50
N GLU A 34 -7.76 -1.47 1.19
CA GLU A 34 -8.61 -1.23 2.35
C GLU A 34 -9.81 -0.36 1.92
N THR A 35 -11.02 -0.88 2.15
CA THR A 35 -12.25 -0.09 2.05
C THR A 35 -12.65 0.38 3.45
N SER A 36 -13.65 1.25 3.57
CA SER A 36 -14.12 1.76 4.86
C SER A 36 -14.64 0.69 5.84
N LEU A 37 -14.89 -0.54 5.39
CA LEU A 37 -15.48 -1.60 6.21
C LEU A 37 -14.68 -2.91 6.22
N PHE A 38 -13.79 -3.13 5.25
CA PHE A 38 -13.06 -4.39 5.09
C PHE A 38 -11.88 -4.27 4.12
N MET A 39 -10.95 -5.22 4.21
CA MET A 39 -9.92 -5.46 3.21
C MET A 39 -10.51 -6.22 2.01
N ASN A 40 -10.18 -5.81 0.79
CA ASN A 40 -10.64 -6.45 -0.44
C ASN A 40 -9.54 -6.49 -1.51
N TRP A 41 -9.76 -7.21 -2.61
CA TRP A 41 -8.84 -7.30 -3.75
C TRP A 41 -9.34 -6.47 -4.93
N SER A 42 -8.42 -5.86 -5.68
CA SER A 42 -8.76 -5.06 -6.86
C SER A 42 -7.76 -5.26 -7.99
N PRO A 43 -8.23 -5.47 -9.24
CA PRO A 43 -7.35 -5.59 -10.40
C PRO A 43 -6.75 -4.26 -10.81
N THR A 44 -7.28 -3.16 -10.30
CA THR A 44 -6.86 -1.82 -10.67
C THR A 44 -6.49 -1.02 -9.43
N ARG A 45 -6.36 -1.60 -8.23
CA ARG A 45 -6.10 -0.81 -7.02
C ARG A 45 -5.19 -1.55 -6.07
N VAL A 46 -4.22 -0.85 -5.50
CA VAL A 46 -3.37 -1.38 -4.41
C VAL A 46 -3.18 -0.35 -3.30
N ARG A 47 -3.09 -0.85 -2.06
CA ARG A 47 -2.69 -0.09 -0.89
C ARG A 47 -1.16 -0.08 -0.77
N PHE A 48 -0.63 1.03 -0.26
CA PHE A 48 0.77 1.13 0.14
C PHE A 48 0.90 1.10 1.66
N TRP A 49 1.89 0.35 2.14
CA TRP A 49 2.33 0.34 3.53
C TRP A 49 3.67 1.06 3.57
N TRP A 50 3.69 2.30 4.05
CA TRP A 50 4.90 3.11 4.10
C TRP A 50 5.62 2.94 5.44
N THR A 51 6.94 2.86 5.40
CA THR A 51 7.77 3.00 6.60
C THR A 51 7.82 4.47 6.99
N ASP A 52 7.48 4.79 8.24
CA ASP A 52 7.41 6.15 8.74
C ASP A 52 7.70 6.19 10.25
N ILE A 53 8.08 7.36 10.76
CA ILE A 53 8.21 7.61 12.20
C ILE A 53 7.14 8.62 12.57
N ILE A 54 6.04 8.10 13.14
CA ILE A 54 4.93 8.94 13.57
C ILE A 54 5.25 9.47 14.97
N ARG A 55 5.31 10.79 15.09
CA ARG A 55 5.52 11.47 16.38
C ARG A 55 4.24 12.19 16.76
N ASP A 56 3.66 11.79 17.90
CA ASP A 56 2.54 12.50 18.49
C ASP A 56 3.02 13.32 19.69
N ALA A 57 3.10 14.64 19.49
CA ALA A 57 3.54 15.57 20.52
C ALA A 57 2.52 15.73 21.67
N ALA A 58 1.24 15.43 21.43
CA ALA A 58 0.19 15.53 22.46
C ALA A 58 0.22 14.34 23.41
N PHE A 59 0.60 13.16 22.92
CA PHE A 59 0.73 11.96 23.76
C PHE A 59 2.19 11.64 24.16
N GLY A 60 3.17 12.36 23.61
CA GLY A 60 4.60 12.12 23.88
C GLY A 60 5.11 10.79 23.34
N ILE A 61 4.44 10.22 22.34
CA ILE A 61 4.73 8.90 21.78
C ILE A 61 5.44 9.06 20.44
N THR A 62 6.47 8.24 20.23
CA THR A 62 7.05 7.99 18.91
C THR A 62 6.73 6.55 18.52
N ILE A 63 6.13 6.38 17.35
CA ILE A 63 5.78 5.07 16.80
C ILE A 63 6.58 4.89 15.52
N ASP A 64 7.48 3.91 15.54
CA ASP A 64 8.19 3.44 14.35
C ASP A 64 7.26 2.48 13.60
N VAL A 65 6.84 2.89 12.41
CA VAL A 65 6.02 2.07 11.50
C VAL A 65 6.95 1.47 10.45
N ASP A 66 6.95 0.14 10.37
CA ASP A 66 7.67 -0.60 9.33
C ASP A 66 6.66 -1.12 8.30
N GLY A 67 6.64 -0.46 7.13
CA GLY A 67 5.69 -0.76 6.07
C GLY A 67 5.80 -2.19 5.54
N MET A 68 7.02 -2.73 5.44
CA MET A 68 7.24 -4.11 4.99
C MET A 68 6.68 -5.10 6.02
N ARG A 69 6.94 -4.86 7.31
CA ARG A 69 6.45 -5.73 8.38
C ARG A 69 4.92 -5.75 8.47
N ASP A 70 4.30 -4.58 8.32
CA ASP A 70 2.84 -4.43 8.39
C ASP A 70 2.15 -5.04 7.17
N ALA A 71 2.74 -4.89 5.98
CA ALA A 71 2.29 -5.55 4.76
C ALA A 71 2.39 -7.08 4.89
N GLU A 72 3.49 -7.59 5.44
CA GLU A 72 3.68 -9.03 5.65
C GLU A 72 2.69 -9.60 6.69
N ALA A 73 2.34 -8.83 7.73
CA ALA A 73 1.29 -9.21 8.67
C ALA A 73 -0.07 -9.36 7.98
N HIS A 74 -0.43 -8.44 7.09
CA HIS A 74 -1.64 -8.54 6.28
C HIS A 74 -1.58 -9.70 5.28
N ALA A 75 -0.45 -9.88 4.58
CA ALA A 75 -0.26 -10.97 3.65
C ALA A 75 -0.42 -12.34 4.33
N ARG A 76 0.14 -12.52 5.54
CA ARG A 76 -0.06 -13.76 6.34
C ARG A 76 -1.53 -14.03 6.64
N HIS A 77 -2.28 -13.02 7.07
CA HIS A 77 -3.72 -13.16 7.32
C HIS A 77 -4.49 -13.51 6.04
N CYS A 78 -4.13 -12.88 4.92
CA CYS A 78 -4.74 -13.17 3.62
C CYS A 78 -4.41 -14.59 3.12
N ARG A 79 -3.18 -15.07 3.28
CA ARG A 79 -2.76 -16.44 2.93
C ARG A 79 -3.55 -17.47 3.73
N ALA A 80 -3.80 -17.22 5.03
CA ALA A 80 -4.61 -18.10 5.85
C ALA A 80 -6.07 -18.21 5.36
N LYS A 81 -6.63 -17.13 4.81
CA LYS A 81 -7.99 -17.11 4.25
C LYS A 81 -8.08 -17.65 2.82
N HIS A 82 -7.00 -17.53 2.04
CA HIS A 82 -6.95 -17.90 0.63
C HIS A 82 -5.71 -18.78 0.37
N PRO A 83 -5.70 -20.03 0.87
CA PRO A 83 -4.49 -20.86 0.88
C PRO A 83 -3.98 -21.25 -0.51
N ASN A 84 -4.85 -21.22 -1.53
CA ASN A 84 -4.48 -21.56 -2.90
C ASN A 84 -4.05 -20.34 -3.73
N TRP A 85 -4.16 -19.13 -3.19
CA TRP A 85 -3.76 -17.92 -3.91
C TRP A 85 -2.27 -17.66 -3.69
N GLU A 86 -1.59 -17.20 -4.73
CA GLU A 86 -0.23 -16.71 -4.59
C GLU A 86 -0.28 -15.27 -4.07
N ILE A 87 0.12 -15.05 -2.82
CA ILE A 87 0.06 -13.73 -2.17
C ILE A 87 1.47 -13.33 -1.77
N THR A 88 1.95 -12.22 -2.33
CA THR A 88 3.35 -11.79 -2.22
C THR A 88 3.42 -10.33 -1.81
N VAL A 89 4.34 -10.03 -0.91
CA VAL A 89 4.69 -8.66 -0.54
C VAL A 89 5.85 -8.23 -1.42
N TRP A 90 5.72 -7.05 -2.00
CA TRP A 90 6.72 -6.44 -2.85
C TRP A 90 7.15 -5.10 -2.29
N ASP A 91 8.42 -4.75 -2.47
CA ASP A 91 8.85 -3.36 -2.29
C ASP A 91 8.14 -2.51 -3.34
N ALA A 92 7.55 -1.39 -2.90
CA ALA A 92 6.81 -0.48 -3.77
C ALA A 92 7.68 0.16 -4.87
N HIS A 93 9.00 0.14 -4.70
CA HIS A 93 9.99 0.69 -5.62
C HIS A 93 10.85 -0.39 -6.31
N ASP A 94 10.49 -1.67 -6.20
CA ASP A 94 11.19 -2.74 -6.90
C ASP A 94 11.12 -2.53 -8.42
N GLU A 95 12.26 -2.57 -9.11
CA GLU A 95 12.32 -2.45 -10.58
C GLU A 95 11.63 -3.63 -11.29
N ASN A 96 11.48 -4.77 -10.60
CA ASN A 96 10.82 -5.97 -11.09
C ASN A 96 9.39 -6.12 -10.55
N LEU A 97 8.82 -5.07 -9.97
CA LEU A 97 7.43 -5.09 -9.51
C LEU A 97 6.53 -5.51 -10.68
N PRO A 98 5.64 -6.52 -10.52
CA PRO A 98 4.87 -7.08 -11.62
C PRO A 98 3.69 -6.19 -12.06
N ILE A 99 3.68 -4.93 -11.61
CA ILE A 99 2.63 -3.94 -11.86
C ILE A 99 3.28 -2.59 -12.14
N SER A 100 2.67 -1.77 -13.00
CA SER A 100 3.07 -0.37 -13.16
C SER A 100 2.27 0.52 -12.22
N ILE A 101 2.96 1.31 -11.40
CA ILE A 101 2.34 2.29 -10.50
C ILE A 101 2.32 3.66 -11.18
N ASP A 102 1.12 4.24 -11.33
CA ASP A 102 0.98 5.65 -11.71
C ASP A 102 1.16 6.54 -10.47
N TRP A 103 2.40 6.98 -10.24
CA TRP A 103 2.76 7.81 -9.09
C TRP A 103 2.11 9.20 -9.10
N ASN A 104 1.76 9.74 -10.27
CA ASN A 104 1.08 11.02 -10.38
C ASN A 104 -0.38 10.89 -9.94
N ALA A 105 -1.07 9.88 -10.46
CA ALA A 105 -2.44 9.56 -10.06
C ALA A 105 -2.53 9.21 -8.56
N TRP A 106 -1.51 8.53 -8.02
CA TRP A 106 -1.38 8.26 -6.60
C TRP A 106 -1.31 9.56 -5.76
N ALA A 107 -0.40 10.47 -6.13
CA ALA A 107 -0.19 11.71 -5.39
C ALA A 107 -1.45 12.60 -5.37
N GLU A 108 -2.16 12.69 -6.50
CA GLU A 108 -3.40 13.48 -6.62
C GLU A 108 -4.52 13.00 -5.70
N ALA A 109 -4.60 11.69 -5.45
CA ALA A 109 -5.70 11.13 -4.67
C ALA A 109 -5.32 10.78 -3.23
N ASP A 110 -4.05 10.64 -2.86
CA ASP A 110 -3.62 10.79 -1.45
C ASP A 110 -3.96 12.20 -0.92
N ASP A 111 -3.83 13.23 -1.77
CA ASP A 111 -4.25 14.60 -1.43
C ASP A 111 -5.76 14.72 -1.23
N LYS A 112 -6.56 14.04 -2.05
CA LYS A 112 -8.02 14.10 -2.02
C LYS A 112 -8.67 13.23 -0.94
N TYR A 113 -8.05 12.11 -0.57
CA TYR A 113 -8.63 11.10 0.32
C TYR A 113 -7.81 10.89 1.59
N SER A 114 -7.05 11.90 2.06
CA SER A 114 -6.03 11.83 3.13
C SER A 114 -6.49 11.34 4.53
N HIS A 115 -7.70 10.80 4.64
CA HIS A 115 -8.21 10.09 5.82
C HIS A 115 -8.71 8.66 5.54
N ARG A 116 -8.64 8.12 4.31
CA ARG A 116 -9.36 6.87 3.94
C ARG A 116 -8.70 5.94 2.91
N ASN A 117 -7.37 5.79 2.91
CA ASN A 117 -6.64 4.84 2.05
C ASN A 117 -6.80 5.07 0.54
N PRO A 118 -5.87 5.79 -0.08
CA PRO A 118 -5.97 6.09 -1.50
C PRO A 118 -5.62 4.81 -2.30
N THR A 119 -6.50 4.44 -3.22
CA THR A 119 -6.64 3.11 -3.85
C THR A 119 -6.44 3.28 -5.37
N PHE A 120 -5.48 2.60 -6.04
CA PHE A 120 -5.05 3.04 -7.40
C PHE A 120 -4.65 2.08 -8.51
N ALA A 121 -5.00 2.53 -9.74
CA ALA A 121 -4.86 1.92 -11.06
C ALA A 121 -3.56 1.13 -11.24
N MET A 122 -3.67 -0.20 -11.21
CA MET A 122 -2.73 -1.06 -11.93
C MET A 122 -3.03 -0.87 -13.42
N ARG A 123 -2.02 -0.50 -14.20
CA ARG A 123 -2.08 -0.66 -15.66
C ARG A 123 -1.64 -2.08 -16.00
N GLU A 124 -2.38 -2.72 -16.91
CA GLU A 124 -1.93 -3.91 -17.62
C GLU A 124 -0.61 -3.64 -18.36
#